data_AF-A0A0G1LL47-F1
#
_entry.id   AF-A0A0G1LL47-F1
#
_cell.length_a   1.000
_cell.length_b   1.000
_cell.length_c   1.000
_cell.angle_alpha   90.00
_cell.angle_beta   90.00
_cell.angle_gamma   90.00
#
_symmetry.space_group_name_H-M   'P 1'
#
loop_
_entity.id
_entity.type
_entity.pdbx_description
1 polymer ?
#
loop_
_entity_poly.entity_id
_entity_poly.type
_entity_poly.pdbx_seq_one_letter_code
_entity_poly.pdbx_strand_id
1 'polypeptide(L)' 'KCGLKGKQIGGAVISEKHANYIVNTGNATAKDVRSLINLIQKTVLEETRLKLEPEVGFVGEF' A
#
# COMPACT_ATOMS: atom_id res chain seq x y z
N LYS A 1 -0.44 6.81 -13.48
CA LYS A 1 0.01 5.41 -13.73
C LYS A 1 -0.55 4.53 -12.59
N CYS A 2 -1.12 3.37 -12.88
CA CYS A 2 -1.82 2.43 -11.97
C CYS A 2 -3.04 2.91 -11.17
N GLY A 3 -3.31 4.22 -11.06
CA GLY A 3 -4.59 4.72 -10.55
C GLY A 3 -4.91 4.33 -9.10
N LEU A 4 -3.87 4.09 -8.30
CA LEU A 4 -4.00 3.59 -6.92
C LEU A 4 -4.16 4.69 -5.87
N LYS A 5 -3.99 5.97 -6.21
CA LYS A 5 -4.25 7.08 -5.27
C LYS A 5 -5.69 6.97 -4.73
N GLY A 6 -5.85 7.17 -3.41
CA GLY A 6 -7.14 7.05 -2.75
C GLY A 6 -7.62 5.64 -2.45
N LYS A 7 -6.92 4.59 -2.92
CA LYS A 7 -7.30 3.21 -2.57
C LYS A 7 -7.08 2.98 -1.09
N GLN A 8 -8.09 2.36 -0.46
CA GLN A 8 -8.15 2.13 0.97
C GLN A 8 -8.46 0.68 1.29
N ILE A 9 -7.79 0.14 2.30
CA ILE A 9 -8.12 -1.14 2.95
C ILE A 9 -8.15 -0.87 4.46
N GLY A 10 -9.27 -1.18 5.11
CA GLY A 10 -9.45 -0.88 6.53
C GLY A 10 -9.17 0.58 6.84
N GLY A 11 -8.27 0.85 7.80
CA GLY A 11 -7.82 2.20 8.14
C GLY A 11 -6.64 2.73 7.32
N ALA A 12 -6.07 1.97 6.39
CA ALA A 12 -4.91 2.39 5.59
C ALA A 12 -5.33 2.87 4.20
N VAL A 13 -4.85 4.04 3.77
CA VAL A 13 -5.18 4.65 2.46
C VAL A 13 -3.93 5.15 1.73
N ILE A 14 -3.89 5.02 0.41
CA ILE A 14 -2.84 5.62 -0.42
C ILE A 14 -3.11 7.12 -0.55
N SER A 15 -2.13 7.94 -0.17
CA SER A 15 -2.26 9.40 -0.19
C SER A 15 -2.59 9.93 -1.59
N GLU A 16 -3.63 10.77 -1.65
CA GLU A 16 -4.02 11.51 -2.86
C GLU A 16 -2.93 12.48 -3.31
N LYS A 17 -2.16 13.01 -2.36
CA LYS A 17 -1.07 13.96 -2.66
C LYS A 17 0.12 13.22 -3.27
N HIS A 18 0.55 12.11 -2.66
CA HIS A 18 1.75 11.40 -3.07
C HIS A 18 1.62 9.88 -2.93
N ALA A 19 1.65 9.15 -4.04
CA ALA A 19 1.27 7.73 -4.09
C ALA A 19 2.21 6.77 -3.32
N ASN A 20 3.44 7.19 -3.00
CA ASN A 20 4.34 6.38 -2.17
C ASN A 20 4.03 6.46 -0.66
N TYR A 21 3.08 7.29 -0.23
CA TYR A 21 2.69 7.37 1.17
C TYR A 21 1.41 6.59 1.42
N ILE A 22 1.47 5.66 2.37
CA ILE A 22 0.30 5.06 3.00
C ILE A 22 0.00 5.87 4.27
N VAL A 23 -1.23 6.35 4.39
CA VAL A 23 -1.70 7.18 5.50
C VAL A 23 -2.63 6.35 6.37
N ASN A 24 -2.44 6.45 7.68
CA ASN A 24 -3.38 5.93 8.66
C ASN A 24 -4.53 6.93 8.84
N THR A 25 -5.78 6.51 8.61
CA THR A 25 -6.98 7.36 8.76
C THR A 25 -7.47 7.48 10.20
N GLY A 26 -6.76 6.89 11.16
CA GLY A 26 -7.01 6.96 12.60
C GLY A 26 -7.04 5.57 13.27
N ASN A 27 -7.42 4.53 12.52
CA ASN A 27 -7.61 3.17 13.04
C ASN A 27 -6.94 2.09 12.17
N ALA A 28 -5.92 2.44 11.38
CA ALA A 28 -5.20 1.46 10.55
C ALA A 28 -4.48 0.43 11.42
N THR A 29 -4.63 -0.85 11.07
CA THR A 29 -3.86 -1.95 11.64
C THR A 29 -2.64 -2.27 10.77
N ALA A 30 -1.64 -2.97 11.33
CA ALA A 30 -0.51 -3.47 10.54
C ALA A 30 -0.97 -4.39 9.39
N LYS A 31 -2.04 -5.17 9.63
CA LYS A 31 -2.67 -6.01 8.62
C LYS A 31 -3.23 -5.18 7.46
N ASP A 32 -3.90 -4.07 7.74
CA ASP A 32 -4.43 -3.17 6.71
C ASP A 32 -3.32 -2.63 5.80
N VAL A 33 -2.23 -2.14 6.41
CA VAL A 33 -1.06 -1.63 5.69
C VAL A 33 -0.45 -2.73 4.83
N ARG A 34 -0.28 -3.95 5.37
CA ARG A 34 0.29 -5.07 4.63
C ARG A 34 -0.59 -5.52 3.46
N SER A 35 -1.91 -5.61 3.68
CA SER A 35 -2.87 -5.91 2.62
C SER A 35 -2.85 -4.86 1.52
N LEU A 36 -2.72 -3.57 1.88
CA LEU A 36 -2.63 -2.49 0.91
C LEU A 36 -1.33 -2.54 0.12
N ILE A 37 -0.19 -2.84 0.75
CA ILE A 37 1.09 -3.05 0.06
C ILE A 37 1.00 -4.21 -0.93
N ASN A 38 0.40 -5.34 -0.53
CA ASN A 38 0.22 -6.49 -1.42
C ASN A 38 -0.64 -6.13 -2.64
N LEU A 39 -1.72 -5.34 -2.43
CA LEU A 39 -2.55 -4.83 -3.53
C LEU A 39 -1.71 -3.96 -4.48
N ILE A 40 -0.95 -3.00 -3.95
CA ILE A 40 -0.09 -2.12 -4.75
C ILE A 40 0.89 -2.93 -5.59
N GLN A 41 1.62 -3.87 -4.98
CA GLN A 41 2.61 -4.69 -5.67
C GLN A 41 1.96 -5.53 -6.78
N LYS A 42 0.82 -6.15 -6.49
CA LYS A 42 0.07 -6.95 -7.48
C LYS A 42 -0.36 -6.10 -8.67
N THR A 43 -1.03 -4.98 -8.42
CA THR A 43 -1.55 -4.11 -9.49
C THR A 43 -0.41 -3.53 -10.34
N VAL A 44 0.68 -3.06 -9.71
CA VAL A 44 1.81 -2.51 -10.45
C VAL A 44 2.49 -3.58 -11.30
N LEU A 45 2.66 -4.80 -10.76
CA LEU A 45 3.21 -5.92 -11.53
C LEU A 45 2.33 -6.29 -12.73
N GLU A 46 1.02 -6.38 -12.54
CA GLU A 46 0.07 -6.73 -13.60
C GLU A 46 0.04 -5.69 -14.72
N GLU A 47 0.01 -4.40 -14.36
CA GLU A 47 -0.13 -3.31 -15.34
C GLU A 47 1.19 -2.89 -15.99
N THR A 48 2.31 -3.00 -15.28
CA THR A 48 3.59 -2.42 -15.73
C THR A 48 4.69 -3.46 -15.91
N ARG A 49 4.47 -4.70 -15.46
CA ARG A 49 5.49 -5.77 -15.39
C ARG A 49 6.69 -5.43 -14.52
N LEU A 50 6.62 -4.36 -13.72
CA LEU A 50 7.63 -4.00 -12.74
C LEU A 50 7.28 -4.59 -11.38
N LYS A 51 8.27 -5.22 -10.75
CA LYS A 51 8.15 -5.72 -9.39
C LYS A 51 8.59 -4.62 -8.42
N LEU A 52 7.69 -4.20 -7.55
CA LEU A 52 8.01 -3.25 -6.48
C LEU A 52 8.55 -4.00 -5.26
N GLU A 53 9.63 -3.48 -4.69
CA GLU A 53 10.20 -3.96 -3.45
C GLU A 53 9.97 -2.91 -2.35
N PRO A 54 9.41 -3.29 -1.18
CA PRO A 54 9.22 -2.34 -0.10
C PRO A 54 10.56 -1.89 0.46
N GLU A 55 10.77 -0.58 0.59
CA GLU A 55 11.90 0.00 1.34
C GLU A 55 11.66 -0.11 2.86
N VAL A 56 10.39 -0.04 3.29
CA VAL A 56 10.01 -0.12 4.69
C VAL A 56 10.26 -1.51 5.27
N GLY A 57 10.87 -1.55 6.45
CA GLY A 57 11.02 -2.77 7.24
C GLY A 57 9.72 -3.14 7.97
N PHE A 58 9.45 -4.43 8.09
CA PHE A 58 8.36 -4.95 8.91
C PHE A 58 8.95 -5.58 10.18
N VAL A 59 8.47 -5.17 11.35
CA VAL A 59 8.89 -5.73 12.65
C VAL A 59 7.67 -6.30 13.40
N GLY A 60 7.81 -7.50 13.96
CA GLY A 60 6.74 -8.24 14.64
C GLY A 60 6.56 -9.66 14.12
N GLU A 61 5.54 -10.35 14.63
CA GLU A 61 5.10 -11.65 14.12
C GLU A 61 4.00 -11.42 13.08
N PHE A 62 4.03 -12.16 11.96
CA PHE A 62 3.13 -11.99 10.81
C PHE A 62 2.62 -13.33 10.29
#